data_AF-A0A917E029-F1
#
_entry.id   AF-A0A917E029-F1
#
_cell.length_a   1.000
_cell.length_b   1.000
_cell.length_c   1.000
_cell.angle_alpha   90.00
_cell.angle_beta   90.00
_cell.angle_gamma   90.00
#
_symmetry.space_group_name_H-M   'P 1'
#
loop_
_entity.id
_entity.type
_entity.pdbx_description
1 polymer ?
#
loop_
_entity_poly.entity_id
_entity_poly.type
_entity_poly.pdbx_seq_one_letter_code
_entity_poly.pdbx_strand_id
1 'polypeptide(L)'
;MDTTQMVAVIALVLSLLLLIRVISLQGQLNILRADLERLESRPEAAGLSITSASASMPAAAPQKIQHPDRNMELDNRLRILLEEGKRIQAIKLFRIERKVSLKEAKDYVDELEELR
;
A
#
# COMPACT_ATOMS: atom_id res chain seq x y z
N MET A 1 -27.82 -10.79 -32.09
CA MET A 1 -27.57 -9.55 -31.33
C MET A 1 -27.08 -8.52 -32.31
N ASP A 2 -27.85 -7.46 -32.50
CA ASP A 2 -27.51 -6.40 -33.42
C ASP A 2 -26.26 -5.65 -32.91
N THR A 3 -25.41 -5.18 -33.81
CA THR A 3 -24.17 -4.45 -33.46
C THR A 3 -24.45 -3.23 -32.58
N THR A 4 -25.59 -2.57 -32.80
CA THR A 4 -26.11 -1.47 -31.99
C THR A 4 -26.44 -1.90 -30.57
N GLN A 5 -27.06 -3.07 -30.38
CA GLN A 5 -27.32 -3.64 -29.05
C GLN A 5 -26.00 -3.97 -28.33
N MET A 6 -25.01 -4.53 -29.05
CA MET A 6 -23.70 -4.85 -28.48
C MET A 6 -22.96 -3.58 -28.01
N VAL A 7 -22.97 -2.52 -28.82
CA VAL A 7 -22.35 -1.22 -28.47
C VAL A 7 -23.06 -0.59 -27.26
N ALA A 8 -24.39 -0.64 -27.21
CA ALA A 8 -25.17 -0.12 -26.08
C ALA A 8 -24.84 -0.87 -24.77
N VAL A 9 -24.71 -2.20 -24.82
CA VAL A 9 -24.32 -3.01 -23.65
C VAL A 9 -22.90 -2.70 -23.21
N ILE A 10 -21.94 -2.61 -24.15
CA ILE A 10 -20.55 -2.27 -23.83
C ILE A 10 -20.47 -0.87 -23.19
N ALA A 11 -21.17 0.12 -23.73
CA ALA A 11 -21.20 1.47 -23.18
C ALA A 11 -21.79 1.51 -21.76
N LEU A 12 -22.86 0.73 -21.51
CA LEU A 12 -23.48 0.60 -20.19
C LEU A 12 -22.52 -0.04 -19.17
N VAL A 13 -21.84 -1.12 -19.57
CA VAL A 13 -20.86 -1.81 -18.73
C VAL A 13 -19.65 -0.91 -18.43
N LEU A 14 -19.15 -0.17 -19.42
CA LEU A 14 -18.04 0.76 -19.23
C LEU A 14 -18.42 1.94 -18.32
N SER A 15 -19.63 2.48 -18.46
CA SER A 15 -20.15 3.51 -17.57
C SER A 15 -20.19 3.03 -16.12
N LEU A 16 -20.70 1.81 -15.89
CA LEU A 16 -20.72 1.19 -14.56
C LEU A 16 -19.30 0.96 -14.00
N LEU A 17 -18.37 0.48 -14.83
CA LEU A 17 -16.97 0.26 -14.45
C LEU A 17 -16.27 1.56 -14.05
N LEU A 18 -16.50 2.63 -14.81
CA LEU A 18 -15.95 3.95 -14.51
C LEU A 18 -16.52 4.50 -13.20
N LEU A 19 -17.82 4.31 -12.94
CA LEU A 19 -18.45 4.72 -11.68
C LEU A 19 -17.83 3.99 -10.48
N ILE A 20 -17.63 2.67 -10.57
CA ILE A 20 -16.97 1.87 -9.52
C ILE A 20 -15.54 2.37 -9.31
N ARG A 21 -14.78 2.62 -10.38
CA ARG A 21 -13.42 3.16 -10.30
C ARG A 21 -13.39 4.54 -9.65
N VAL A 22 -14.31 5.43 -9.99
CA VAL A 22 -14.40 6.77 -9.41
C VAL A 22 -14.71 6.73 -7.91
N ILE A 23 -15.65 5.88 -7.48
CA ILE A 23 -15.97 5.68 -6.06
C ILE A 23 -14.77 5.09 -5.32
N SER A 24 -14.08 4.11 -5.91
CA SER A 24 -12.86 3.52 -5.35
C SER A 24 -11.70 4.52 -5.27
N LEU A 25 -11.55 5.42 -6.25
CA LEU A 25 -10.53 6.48 -6.25
C LEU A 25 -10.81 7.55 -5.19
N GLN A 26 -12.09 7.85 -4.93
CA GLN A 26 -12.48 8.80 -3.89
C GLN A 26 -12.18 8.27 -2.47
N GLY A 27 -12.29 6.95 -2.25
CA GLY A 27 -11.94 6.32 -0.97
C GLY A 27 -10.48 6.56 -0.56
N GLN A 28 -9.54 6.54 -1.51
CA GLN A 28 -8.11 6.77 -1.24
C GLN A 28 -7.80 8.21 -0.82
N LEU A 29 -8.57 9.20 -1.32
CA LEU A 29 -8.39 10.60 -0.92
C LEU A 29 -8.98 10.92 0.45
N ASN A 30 -9.99 10.16 0.89
CA ASN A 30 -10.59 10.33 2.20
C ASN A 30 -9.63 9.92 3.33
N ILE A 31 -8.89 8.83 3.10
CA ILE A 31 -7.91 8.29 4.07
C ILE A 31 -6.70 9.23 4.20
N LEU A 32 -6.23 9.80 3.08
CA LEU A 32 -5.08 10.70 3.10
C LEU A 32 -5.36 12.04 3.81
N ARG A 33 -6.61 12.54 3.74
CA ARG A 33 -7.01 13.74 4.49
C ARG A 33 -7.07 13.49 6.00
N ALA A 34 -7.50 12.30 6.41
CA ALA A 34 -7.60 11.95 7.83
C ALA A 34 -6.24 11.94 8.54
N ASP A 35 -5.18 11.51 7.87
CA ASP A 35 -3.81 11.52 8.45
C ASP A 35 -3.22 12.93 8.56
N LEU A 36 -3.54 13.83 7.62
CA LEU A 36 -3.10 15.23 7.69
C LEU A 36 -3.80 16.00 8.82
N GLU A 37 -5.10 15.75 9.02
CA GLU A 37 -5.86 16.37 10.10
C GLU A 37 -5.36 15.93 11.49
N ARG A 38 -4.89 14.68 11.64
CA ARG A 38 -4.23 14.19 12.87
C ARG A 38 -2.89 14.86 13.16
N LEU A 39 -2.13 15.24 12.13
CA LEU A 39 -0.84 15.90 12.29
C LEU A 39 -1.01 17.40 12.57
N GLU A 40 -2.01 18.03 11.95
CA GLU A 40 -2.39 19.42 12.18
C GLU A 40 -3.08 19.62 13.54
N SER A 41 -3.91 18.65 13.96
CA SER A 41 -4.59 18.67 15.26
C SER A 41 -3.69 18.29 16.45
N ARG A 42 -2.38 18.11 16.26
CA ARG A 42 -1.43 17.97 17.38
C ARG A 42 -1.05 19.37 17.84
N PRO A 43 -1.66 19.90 18.92
CA PRO A 43 -1.31 21.22 19.41
C PRO A 43 0.11 21.12 19.96
N GLU A 44 0.97 22.04 19.52
CA GLU A 44 2.35 22.23 19.96
C GLU A 44 2.38 22.73 21.43
N ALA A 45 1.90 21.90 22.36
CA ALA A 45 1.73 22.22 23.76
C ALA A 45 2.17 21.08 24.70
N ALA A 46 3.19 20.31 24.32
CA ALA A 46 3.88 19.39 25.21
C ALA A 46 5.39 19.63 25.11
N GLY A 47 5.85 20.52 25.97
CA GLY A 47 7.25 20.92 26.11
C GLY A 47 8.20 19.79 26.50
N LEU A 48 9.48 20.04 26.19
CA LEU A 48 10.70 19.59 26.85
C LEU A 48 10.74 18.17 27.42
N SER A 49 11.45 17.30 26.71
CA SER A 49 12.34 16.32 27.35
C SER A 49 13.71 16.39 26.71
N ILE A 50 14.40 17.50 26.95
CA ILE A 50 15.87 17.52 26.95
C ILE A 50 16.28 16.99 28.32
N THR A 51 16.45 15.68 28.43
CA THR A 51 17.27 15.09 29.48
C THR A 51 18.58 14.67 28.84
N SER A 52 19.56 15.56 28.93
CA SER A 52 20.96 15.27 28.73
C SER A 52 21.45 14.23 29.76
N ALA A 53 21.95 13.08 29.30
CA ALA A 53 23.12 12.44 29.88
C ALA A 53 23.63 11.28 29.00
N SER A 54 24.93 11.31 28.76
CA SER A 54 25.80 10.18 28.41
C SER A 54 25.79 9.72 26.95
N ALA A 55 26.54 10.49 26.15
CA ALA A 55 27.45 9.90 25.19
C ALA A 55 28.32 8.85 25.89
N SER A 56 27.99 7.59 25.66
CA SER A 56 28.89 6.46 25.90
C SER A 56 28.71 5.55 24.70
N MET A 57 29.57 5.75 23.69
CA MET A 57 29.82 4.69 22.72
C MET A 57 30.40 3.49 23.47
N PRO A 58 30.00 2.28 23.10
CA PRO A 58 31.03 1.32 22.72
C PRO A 58 30.83 0.92 21.27
N ALA A 59 31.93 0.99 20.53
CA ALA A 59 32.07 0.38 19.23
C ALA A 59 31.82 -1.13 19.33
N ALA A 60 30.87 -1.64 18.53
CA ALA A 60 30.98 -2.89 17.77
C ALA A 60 29.61 -3.34 17.22
N ALA A 61 29.64 -3.83 15.97
CA ALA A 61 28.63 -4.62 15.24
C ALA A 61 27.55 -3.85 14.43
N PRO A 62 27.51 -4.00 13.09
CA PRO A 62 26.39 -3.55 12.27
C PRO A 62 25.18 -4.44 12.56
N GLN A 63 24.24 -3.93 13.38
CA GLN A 63 22.98 -4.62 13.61
C GLN A 63 22.08 -4.45 12.40
N LYS A 64 21.96 -5.54 11.65
CA LYS A 64 20.93 -5.79 10.64
C LYS A 64 19.56 -5.85 11.32
N ILE A 65 19.02 -4.71 11.74
CA ILE A 65 17.65 -4.61 12.25
C ILE A 65 16.72 -4.70 11.02
N GLN A 66 16.45 -5.93 10.56
CA GLN A 66 15.28 -6.19 9.72
C GLN A 66 14.05 -5.92 10.59
N HIS A 67 13.41 -4.75 10.44
CA HIS A 67 12.18 -4.42 11.14
C HIS A 67 11.06 -5.38 10.69
N PRO A 68 10.57 -6.31 11.55
CA PRO A 68 9.48 -7.23 11.19
C PRO A 68 8.19 -6.45 10.87
N ASP A 69 8.02 -5.28 11.48
CA ASP A 69 6.89 -4.36 11.32
C ASP A 69 6.70 -3.92 9.85
N ARG A 70 7.80 -3.55 9.18
CA ARG A 70 7.78 -3.08 7.79
C ARG A 70 7.43 -4.19 6.79
N ASN A 71 7.79 -5.43 7.11
CA ASN A 71 7.42 -6.57 6.28
C ASN A 71 5.92 -6.87 6.41
N MET A 72 5.39 -6.88 7.65
CA MET A 72 3.96 -7.05 7.89
C MET A 72 3.11 -5.98 7.19
N GLU A 73 3.57 -4.72 7.20
CA GLU A 73 2.86 -3.64 6.51
C GLU A 73 2.86 -3.82 4.98
N LEU A 74 3.97 -4.29 4.42
CA LEU A 74 4.11 -4.64 3.00
C LEU A 74 3.15 -5.78 2.61
N ASP A 75 3.12 -6.84 3.42
CA ASP A 75 2.26 -8.01 3.23
C ASP A 75 0.78 -7.65 3.29
N ASN A 76 0.41 -6.76 4.21
CA ASN A 76 -0.96 -6.25 4.32
C ASN A 76 -1.34 -5.42 3.08
N ARG A 77 -0.44 -4.54 2.63
CA ARG A 77 -0.63 -3.78 1.37
C ARG A 77 -0.76 -4.70 0.16
N LEU A 78 0.04 -5.75 0.07
CA LEU A 78 -0.07 -6.74 -0.99
C LEU A 78 -1.44 -7.43 -0.95
N ARG A 79 -1.89 -7.88 0.23
CA ARG A 79 -3.23 -8.46 0.41
C ARG A 79 -4.32 -7.54 -0.12
N ILE A 80 -4.33 -6.28 0.30
CA ILE A 80 -5.32 -5.27 -0.13
C ILE A 80 -5.32 -5.14 -1.66
N LEU A 81 -4.14 -5.05 -2.28
CA LEU A 81 -4.01 -4.97 -3.74
C LEU A 81 -4.53 -6.23 -4.45
N LEU A 82 -4.38 -7.41 -3.84
CA LEU A 82 -4.93 -8.67 -4.35
C LEU A 82 -6.46 -8.71 -4.20
N GLU A 83 -7.02 -8.20 -3.10
CA GLU A 83 -8.47 -8.09 -2.91
C GLU A 83 -9.11 -7.15 -3.93
N GLU A 84 -8.42 -6.07 -4.28
CA GLU A 84 -8.85 -5.14 -5.32
C GLU A 84 -8.65 -5.68 -6.75
N GLY A 85 -8.11 -6.89 -6.93
CA GLY A 85 -7.81 -7.50 -8.23
C GLY A 85 -6.64 -6.85 -8.97
N LYS A 86 -5.79 -6.06 -8.28
CA LYS A 86 -4.67 -5.29 -8.85
C LYS A 86 -3.34 -6.07 -8.75
N ARG A 87 -3.30 -7.32 -9.20
CA ARG A 87 -2.11 -8.21 -9.13
C ARG A 87 -0.83 -7.55 -9.67
N ILE A 88 -0.92 -6.86 -10.81
CA ILE A 88 0.25 -6.21 -11.44
C ILE A 88 0.84 -5.12 -10.53
N GLN A 89 0.01 -4.39 -9.78
CA GLN A 89 0.49 -3.38 -8.84
C GLN A 89 1.16 -4.00 -7.62
N ALA A 90 0.61 -5.11 -7.11
CA ALA A 90 1.22 -5.87 -6.00
C ALA A 90 2.63 -6.34 -6.35
N ILE A 91 2.81 -6.95 -7.54
CA ILE A 91 4.12 -7.39 -8.04
C ILE A 91 5.08 -6.20 -8.18
N LYS A 92 4.59 -5.07 -8.71
CA LYS A 92 5.40 -3.86 -8.88
C LYS A 92 5.85 -3.28 -7.55
N LEU A 93 4.96 -3.22 -6.56
CA LEU A 93 5.25 -2.72 -5.21
C LEU A 93 6.31 -3.59 -4.51
N PHE A 94 6.09 -4.91 -4.49
CA PHE A 94 7.03 -5.85 -3.87
C PHE A 94 8.41 -5.78 -4.52
N ARG A 95 8.47 -5.69 -5.86
CA ARG A 95 9.73 -5.54 -6.60
C ARG A 95 10.48 -4.28 -6.21
N ILE A 96 9.79 -3.14 -6.06
CA ILE A 96 10.42 -1.85 -5.73
C ILE A 96 10.92 -1.85 -4.27
N GLU A 97 10.10 -2.32 -3.34
CA GLU A 97 10.40 -2.28 -1.91
C GLU A 97 11.48 -3.29 -1.52
N ARG A 98 11.46 -4.50 -2.10
CA ARG A 98 12.46 -5.56 -1.85
C ARG A 98 13.65 -5.53 -2.80
N LYS A 99 13.60 -4.75 -3.88
CA LYS A 99 14.60 -4.72 -4.97
C LYS A 99 14.92 -6.12 -5.53
N VAL A 100 13.91 -6.98 -5.60
CA VAL A 100 14.03 -8.35 -6.10
C VAL A 100 13.80 -8.43 -7.62
N SER A 101 14.10 -9.58 -8.19
CA SER A 101 13.82 -9.83 -9.60
C SER A 101 12.31 -9.92 -9.86
N LEU A 102 11.88 -9.64 -11.09
CA LEU A 102 10.47 -9.74 -11.48
C LEU A 102 9.90 -11.15 -11.24
N LYS A 103 10.74 -12.18 -11.40
CA LYS A 103 10.38 -13.58 -11.13
C LYS A 103 10.05 -13.80 -9.65
N GLU A 104 10.92 -13.37 -8.74
CA GLU A 104 10.71 -13.51 -7.29
C GLU A 104 9.50 -12.71 -6.81
N ALA A 105 9.29 -11.50 -7.36
CA ALA A 105 8.12 -10.70 -7.02
C ALA A 105 6.81 -11.32 -7.49
N LYS A 106 6.83 -12.03 -8.63
CA LYS A 106 5.66 -12.76 -9.14
C LYS A 106 5.37 -13.98 -8.28
N ASP A 107 6.38 -14.81 -8.00
CA ASP A 107 6.24 -16.02 -7.16
C ASP A 107 5.61 -15.69 -5.82
N TYR A 108 6.12 -14.66 -5.13
CA TYR A 108 5.60 -14.27 -3.82
C TYR A 108 4.13 -13.82 -3.86
N VAL A 109 3.75 -13.10 -4.91
CA VAL A 109 2.37 -12.65 -5.10
C VAL A 109 1.46 -13.81 -5.47
N ASP A 110 1.93 -14.75 -6.30
CA ASP A 110 1.16 -15.95 -6.65
C ASP A 110 0.98 -16.86 -5.41
N GLU A 111 2.00 -17.04 -4.55
CA GLU A 111 1.88 -17.78 -3.27
C GLU A 111 0.85 -17.14 -2.33
N LEU A 112 0.86 -15.81 -2.23
CA LEU A 112 -0.13 -15.07 -1.43
C LEU A 112 -1.56 -15.20 -1.97
N GLU A 113 -1.71 -15.41 -3.27
CA GLU A 113 -3.01 -15.60 -3.92
C GLU A 113 -3.50 -17.04 -3.82
N GLU A 114 -2.60 -18.02 -3.86
CA GLU A 114 -2.89 -19.45 -3.69
C GLU A 114 -3.21 -19.81 -2.23
N LEU A 115 -2.69 -19.05 -1.27
CA LEU A 115 -3.02 -19.19 0.15
C LEU A 115 -4.42 -18.66 0.54
N ARG A 116 -5.28 -18.34 -0.45
CA ARG A 116 -6.64 -17.81 -0.29
C ARG A 116 -7.69 -18.88 -0.50
#